data_AF-A0A1V3ND51-F1
#
_entry.id   AF-A0A1V3ND51-F1
#
_cell.length_a   1.000
_cell.length_b   1.000
_cell.length_c   1.000
_cell.angle_alpha   90.00
_cell.angle_beta   90.00
_cell.angle_gamma   90.00
#
_symmetry.space_group_name_H-M   'P 1'
#
loop_
_entity.id
_entity.type
_entity.pdbx_description
1 polymer ?
#
loop_
_entity_poly.entity_id
_entity_poly.type
_entity_poly.pdbx_seq_one_letter_code
_entity_poly.pdbx_strand_id
1 'polypeptide(L)'
;MNTDRVPLVELTFRNMDPSPAVEERVRTQIDKLGQFHDHIMACRVAIESSHRHHHKGNLYHVRIDLTIPDHELVVSREPSGHHAHEDVYVAIRDAFDAMRRQLQDAVRKQRGKVKHHETPPHGRIREIAPAADYGVIETPDGREIRFSGKSVVDYDFARLEVGDSVWFTEVESEDGPAASTVHVEGKHHIVG
;
A
#
# COMPACT_ATOMS: atom_id res chain seq x y z
N MET A 1 -2.32 0.39 -22.40
CA MET A 1 -1.15 -0.52 -22.38
C MET A 1 -0.68 -0.55 -20.93
N ASN A 2 -1.21 -1.47 -20.12
CA ASN A 2 -0.93 -1.49 -18.69
C ASN A 2 0.41 -2.18 -18.45
N THR A 3 1.31 -1.43 -17.83
CA THR A 3 2.68 -1.85 -17.55
C THR A 3 2.66 -2.98 -16.53
N ASP A 4 3.13 -4.14 -16.98
CA ASP A 4 3.51 -5.29 -16.17
C ASP A 4 4.61 -4.84 -15.17
N ARG A 5 4.21 -4.29 -14.02
CA ARG A 5 5.15 -4.01 -12.93
C ARG A 5 5.42 -5.33 -12.22
N VAL A 6 6.35 -6.11 -12.77
CA VAL A 6 6.92 -7.25 -12.07
C VAL A 6 7.45 -6.75 -10.73
N PRO A 7 6.97 -7.25 -9.58
CA PRO A 7 7.49 -6.84 -8.29
C PRO A 7 8.99 -7.14 -8.23
N LEU A 8 9.79 -6.24 -7.66
CA LEU A 8 11.20 -6.53 -7.43
C LEU A 8 11.30 -7.70 -6.44
N VAL A 9 11.69 -8.88 -6.92
CA VAL A 9 11.85 -10.09 -6.10
C VAL A 9 13.32 -10.30 -5.78
N GLU A 10 13.66 -10.30 -4.50
CA GLU A 10 15.01 -10.61 -4.01
C GLU A 10 14.96 -11.83 -3.10
N LEU A 11 15.71 -12.90 -3.43
CA LEU A 11 15.83 -14.10 -2.60
C LEU A 11 17.27 -14.24 -2.12
N THR A 12 17.46 -14.34 -0.80
CA THR A 12 18.77 -14.52 -0.17
C THR A 12 18.79 -15.77 0.70
N PHE A 13 19.82 -16.61 0.53
CA PHE A 13 20.12 -17.74 1.39
C PHE A 13 21.26 -17.38 2.34
N ARG A 14 21.09 -17.65 3.63
CA ARG A 14 22.10 -17.41 4.68
C ARG A 14 22.42 -18.71 5.40
N ASN A 15 23.71 -18.99 5.56
CA ASN A 15 24.21 -20.19 6.26
C ASN A 15 23.70 -21.53 5.67
N MET A 16 23.32 -21.53 4.39
CA MET A 16 22.90 -22.73 3.65
C MET A 16 23.18 -22.56 2.16
N ASP A 17 23.30 -23.68 1.46
CA ASP A 17 23.44 -23.68 0.01
C ASP A 17 22.11 -23.26 -0.67
N PRO A 18 22.17 -22.41 -1.70
CA PRO A 18 21.01 -22.13 -2.55
C PRO A 18 20.49 -23.42 -3.18
N SER A 19 19.17 -23.58 -3.18
CA SER A 19 18.51 -24.73 -3.80
C SER A 19 17.52 -24.26 -4.87
N PRO A 20 17.66 -24.72 -6.13
CA PRO A 20 16.72 -24.37 -7.21
C PRO A 20 15.27 -24.75 -6.88
N ALA A 21 15.07 -25.89 -6.20
CA ALA A 21 13.74 -26.34 -5.79
C ALA A 21 13.13 -25.40 -4.72
N VAL A 22 13.95 -24.84 -3.83
CA VAL A 22 13.51 -23.86 -2.84
C VAL A 22 13.19 -22.52 -3.50
N GLU A 23 14.00 -22.10 -4.47
CA GLU A 23 13.78 -20.87 -5.23
C GLU A 23 12.46 -20.93 -6.03
N GLU A 24 12.21 -22.02 -6.76
CA GLU A 24 10.95 -22.23 -7.49
C GLU A 24 9.75 -22.24 -6.54
N ARG A 25 9.90 -22.88 -5.37
CA ARG A 25 8.87 -22.92 -4.33
C ARG A 25 8.55 -21.52 -3.81
N VAL A 26 9.55 -20.68 -3.60
CA VAL A 26 9.41 -19.28 -3.14
C VAL A 26 8.72 -18.46 -4.23
N ARG A 27 9.18 -18.54 -5.49
CA ARG A 27 8.56 -17.84 -6.64
C ARG A 27 7.07 -18.16 -6.76
N THR A 28 6.71 -19.45 -6.70
CA THR A 28 5.32 -19.90 -6.74
C THR A 28 4.47 -19.28 -5.61
N GLN A 29 5.05 -19.01 -4.44
CA GLN A 29 4.33 -18.37 -3.35
C GLN A 29 4.20 -16.86 -3.53
N ILE A 30 5.22 -16.22 -4.10
CA ILE A 30 5.16 -14.80 -4.46
C ILE A 30 4.06 -14.57 -5.50
N ASP A 31 3.98 -15.42 -6.53
CA ASP A 31 2.92 -15.34 -7.55
C ASP A 31 1.53 -15.47 -6.91
N LYS A 32 1.39 -16.38 -5.93
CA LYS A 32 0.17 -16.53 -5.15
C LYS A 32 -0.16 -15.29 -4.32
N LEU A 33 0.84 -14.58 -3.78
CA LEU A 33 0.60 -13.32 -3.08
C LEU A 33 0.13 -12.22 -4.05
N GLY A 34 0.69 -12.15 -5.25
CA GLY A 34 0.27 -11.21 -6.31
C GLY A 34 -1.21 -11.33 -6.67
N GLN A 35 -1.78 -12.54 -6.65
CA GLN A 35 -3.21 -12.76 -6.87
C GLN A 35 -4.13 -12.14 -5.81
N PHE A 36 -3.60 -11.79 -4.63
CA PHE A 36 -4.38 -11.18 -3.55
C PHE A 36 -4.25 -9.66 -3.50
N HIS A 37 -3.24 -9.08 -4.13
CA HIS A 37 -3.02 -7.64 -4.17
C HIS A 37 -2.24 -7.24 -5.43
N ASP A 38 -2.91 -6.52 -6.33
CA ASP A 38 -2.37 -6.20 -7.65
C ASP A 38 -1.21 -5.20 -7.61
N HIS A 39 -1.00 -4.50 -6.48
CA HIS A 39 0.05 -3.49 -6.31
C HIS A 39 1.11 -3.96 -5.29
N ILE A 40 1.85 -5.03 -5.59
CA ILE A 40 3.06 -5.37 -4.83
C ILE A 40 4.25 -4.71 -5.53
N MET A 41 5.00 -3.87 -4.82
CA MET A 41 6.15 -3.16 -5.39
C MET A 41 7.45 -3.95 -5.26
N ALA A 42 7.65 -4.59 -4.10
CA ALA A 42 8.85 -5.40 -3.82
C ALA A 42 8.53 -6.54 -2.87
N CYS A 43 9.24 -7.66 -3.02
CA CYS A 43 9.19 -8.80 -2.11
C CYS A 43 10.61 -9.33 -1.88
N ARG A 44 11.10 -9.18 -0.66
CA ARG A 44 12.40 -9.69 -0.24
C ARG A 44 12.20 -10.89 0.66
N VAL A 45 12.85 -11.99 0.33
CA VAL A 45 12.79 -13.24 1.08
C VAL A 45 14.20 -13.60 1.51
N ALA A 46 14.40 -13.74 2.81
CA ALA A 46 15.64 -14.26 3.39
C ALA A 46 15.36 -15.59 4.08
N ILE A 47 16.08 -16.63 3.67
CA ILE A 47 16.02 -17.96 4.26
C ILE A 47 17.37 -18.22 4.95
N GLU A 48 17.32 -18.48 6.25
CA GLU A 48 18.50 -18.71 7.07
C GLU A 48 18.43 -20.06 7.76
N SER A 49 19.51 -20.83 7.68
CA SER A 49 19.68 -22.06 8.47
C SER A 49 20.47 -21.73 9.74
N SER A 50 19.90 -22.01 10.91
CA SER A 50 20.62 -21.87 12.17
C SER A 50 21.42 -23.13 12.46
N HIS A 51 22.76 -23.03 12.36
CA HIS A 51 23.66 -24.10 12.79
C HIS A 51 23.67 -24.19 14.32
N ARG A 52 22.82 -25.03 14.92
CA ARG A 52 22.98 -25.38 16.35
C ARG A 52 22.77 -26.86 16.65
N HIS A 53 23.92 -27.53 16.80
CA HIS A 53 24.20 -28.77 17.53
C HIS A 53 23.31 -30.00 17.25
N HIS A 54 23.99 -31.08 16.83
CA HIS A 54 23.60 -32.46 16.51
C HIS A 54 22.48 -33.16 17.33
N HIS A 55 21.86 -32.55 18.34
CA HIS A 55 20.85 -33.16 19.19
C HIS A 55 19.46 -32.52 19.12
N LYS A 56 19.29 -31.36 18.45
CA LYS A 56 17.98 -30.71 18.26
C LYS A 56 17.92 -30.04 16.89
N GLY A 57 17.36 -30.74 15.90
CA GLY A 57 16.74 -30.23 14.66
C GLY A 57 17.34 -29.02 13.93
N ASN A 58 17.59 -29.14 12.63
CA ASN A 58 18.01 -28.02 11.79
C ASN A 58 16.89 -26.97 11.66
N LEU A 59 16.92 -25.90 12.46
CA LEU A 59 15.87 -24.89 12.44
C LEU A 59 16.10 -23.87 11.29
N TYR A 60 15.10 -23.75 10.42
CA TYR A 60 15.06 -22.74 9.35
C TYR A 60 14.29 -21.49 9.79
N HIS A 61 14.93 -20.34 9.61
CA HIS A 61 14.33 -19.03 9.80
C HIS A 61 13.99 -18.41 8.45
N VAL A 62 12.75 -17.97 8.27
CA VAL A 62 12.30 -17.30 7.04
C VAL A 62 11.79 -15.92 7.40
N ARG A 63 12.38 -14.91 6.75
CA ARG A 63 11.95 -13.52 6.79
C ARG A 63 11.42 -13.11 5.43
N ILE A 64 10.25 -12.48 5.42
CA ILE A 64 9.63 -11.92 4.23
C ILE A 64 9.36 -10.45 4.51
N ASP A 65 9.94 -9.58 3.69
CA ASP A 65 9.67 -8.15 3.66
C ASP A 65 8.89 -7.85 2.37
N LEU A 66 7.64 -7.42 2.51
CA LEU A 66 6.73 -7.12 1.41
C LEU A 66 6.40 -5.63 1.41
N THR A 67 6.66 -4.96 0.29
CA THR A 67 6.36 -3.54 0.10
C THR A 67 5.15 -3.39 -0.81
N ILE A 68 4.11 -2.73 -0.31
CA ILE A 68 2.91 -2.32 -1.04
C ILE A 68 2.78 -0.78 -0.97
N PRO A 69 1.93 -0.13 -1.79
CA PRO A 69 1.60 1.28 -1.59
C PRO A 69 1.24 1.57 -0.13
N ASP A 70 1.88 2.59 0.44
CA ASP A 70 1.62 3.14 1.77
C ASP A 70 1.92 2.22 2.98
N HIS A 71 2.38 0.99 2.74
CA HIS A 71 2.69 0.04 3.81
C HIS A 71 3.87 -0.89 3.50
N GLU A 72 4.69 -1.13 4.53
CA GLU A 72 5.68 -2.19 4.55
C GLU A 72 5.22 -3.28 5.53
N LEU A 73 5.13 -4.52 5.04
CA LEU A 73 4.74 -5.68 5.82
C LEU A 73 5.95 -6.57 6.04
N VAL A 74 6.23 -6.89 7.30
CA VAL A 74 7.36 -7.72 7.69
C VAL A 74 6.86 -8.93 8.46
N VAL A 75 7.19 -10.11 7.95
CA VAL A 75 7.03 -11.37 8.66
C VAL A 75 8.41 -11.93 8.95
N SER A 76 8.74 -12.03 10.23
CA SER A 76 9.88 -12.81 10.72
C SER A 76 9.32 -13.97 11.51
N ARG A 77 9.47 -15.19 11.01
CA ARG A 77 9.00 -16.37 11.73
C ARG A 77 10.18 -17.07 12.38
N GLU A 78 10.47 -16.66 13.61
CA GLU A 78 11.37 -17.41 14.50
C GLU A 78 10.74 -18.76 14.86
N PRO A 79 11.53 -19.84 14.95
CA PRO A 79 11.03 -21.14 15.35
C PRO A 79 10.55 -21.06 16.79
N SER A 80 9.24 -20.87 16.97
CA SER A 80 8.60 -20.88 18.28
C SER A 80 8.51 -22.31 18.78
N GLY A 81 9.62 -22.88 19.24
CA GLY A 81 9.71 -24.11 20.05
C GLY A 81 9.13 -25.41 19.46
N HIS A 82 8.53 -25.37 18.27
CA HIS A 82 7.88 -26.49 17.62
C HIS A 82 8.87 -27.15 16.64
N HIS A 83 9.00 -28.47 16.74
CA HIS A 83 9.80 -29.34 15.85
C HIS A 83 9.42 -29.26 14.35
N ALA A 84 8.40 -28.48 13.98
CA ALA A 84 7.95 -28.30 12.59
C ALA A 84 8.91 -27.46 11.74
N HIS A 85 9.84 -26.72 12.36
CA HIS A 85 10.82 -25.88 11.66
C HIS A 85 12.10 -26.62 11.24
N GLU A 86 12.12 -27.95 11.35
CA GLU A 86 13.20 -28.81 10.85
C GLU A 86 13.19 -28.95 9.32
N ASP A 87 12.08 -28.59 8.66
CA ASP A 87 11.91 -28.61 7.22
C ASP A 87 11.77 -27.19 6.64
N VAL A 88 12.67 -26.84 5.71
CA VAL A 88 12.70 -25.55 5.01
C VAL A 88 11.40 -25.26 4.26
N TYR A 89 10.75 -26.28 3.69
CA TYR A 89 9.49 -26.11 2.95
C TYR A 89 8.33 -25.76 3.88
N VAL A 90 8.33 -26.30 5.10
CA VAL A 90 7.34 -25.97 6.13
C VAL A 90 7.56 -24.55 6.60
N ALA A 91 8.81 -24.16 6.90
CA ALA A 91 9.14 -22.80 7.32
C ALA A 91 8.74 -21.75 6.26
N ILE A 92 9.00 -22.02 4.97
CA ILE A 92 8.57 -21.16 3.85
C ILE A 92 7.05 -21.06 3.83
N ARG A 93 6.32 -22.19 3.81
CA ARG A 93 4.85 -22.18 3.77
C ARG A 93 4.27 -21.36 4.91
N ASP A 94 4.76 -21.57 6.12
CA ASP A 94 4.29 -20.93 7.33
C ASP A 94 4.55 -19.42 7.34
N ALA A 95 5.68 -18.97 6.79
CA ALA A 95 5.98 -17.55 6.62
C ALA A 95 5.07 -16.90 5.56
N PHE A 96 4.86 -17.55 4.41
CA PHE A 96 3.98 -17.04 3.36
C PHE A 96 2.50 -17.02 3.79
N ASP A 97 2.03 -18.03 4.53
CA ASP A 97 0.68 -18.04 5.09
C ASP A 97 0.48 -16.91 6.13
N ALA A 98 1.51 -16.61 6.94
CA ALA A 98 1.49 -15.47 7.84
C ALA A 98 1.50 -14.13 7.09
N MET A 99 2.32 -14.00 6.05
CA MET A 99 2.38 -12.80 5.20
C MET A 99 1.03 -12.56 4.51
N ARG A 100 0.41 -13.61 3.99
CA ARG A 100 -0.94 -13.53 3.40
C ARG A 100 -1.96 -13.01 4.41
N ARG A 101 -1.93 -13.47 5.66
CA ARG A 101 -2.83 -12.96 6.71
C ARG A 101 -2.59 -11.48 6.99
N GLN A 102 -1.33 -11.07 7.14
CA GLN A 102 -1.00 -9.65 7.35
C GLN A 102 -1.43 -8.78 6.16
N LEU A 103 -1.21 -9.26 4.93
CA LEU A 103 -1.65 -8.58 3.71
C LEU A 103 -3.18 -8.46 3.65
N GLN A 104 -3.91 -9.54 3.94
CA GLN A 104 -5.37 -9.50 4.00
C GLN A 104 -5.88 -8.56 5.09
N ASP A 105 -5.23 -8.52 6.25
CA ASP A 105 -5.60 -7.60 7.33
C ASP A 105 -5.25 -6.15 6.98
N ALA A 106 -4.13 -5.91 6.30
CA ALA A 106 -3.77 -4.60 5.76
C ALA A 106 -4.79 -4.14 4.73
N VAL A 107 -5.15 -4.98 3.76
CA VAL A 107 -6.18 -4.71 2.76
C VAL A 107 -7.56 -4.56 3.39
N ARG A 108 -7.90 -5.31 4.45
CA ARG A 108 -9.18 -5.14 5.17
C ARG A 108 -9.20 -3.84 5.96
N LYS A 109 -8.10 -3.47 6.62
CA LYS A 109 -7.97 -2.18 7.29
C LYS A 109 -7.99 -1.04 6.28
N GLN A 110 -7.39 -1.21 5.12
CA GLN A 110 -7.47 -0.29 4.00
C GLN A 110 -8.91 -0.22 3.51
N ARG A 111 -9.60 -1.34 3.20
CA ARG A 111 -11.02 -1.38 2.80
C ARG A 111 -11.99 -0.80 3.83
N GLY A 112 -11.71 -0.96 5.12
CA GLY A 112 -12.45 -0.32 6.21
C GLY A 112 -12.02 1.13 6.50
N LYS A 113 -10.94 1.61 5.86
CA LYS A 113 -10.38 2.95 5.99
C LYS A 113 -9.98 3.54 4.62
N VAL A 114 -10.68 3.24 3.51
CA VAL A 114 -10.35 3.80 2.19
C VAL A 114 -10.86 5.23 2.18
N LYS A 115 -10.16 6.08 2.93
CA LYS A 115 -9.78 7.37 2.43
C LYS A 115 -8.53 7.08 1.62
N HIS A 116 -8.69 7.13 0.30
CA HIS A 116 -7.61 7.07 -0.68
C HIS A 116 -6.40 7.86 -0.18
N HIS A 117 -5.28 7.17 0.03
CA HIS A 117 -4.00 7.82 0.21
C HIS A 117 -3.07 7.29 -0.88
N GLU A 118 -3.13 7.94 -2.02
CA GLU A 118 -1.99 8.10 -2.92
C GLU A 118 -2.02 9.62 -3.10
N THR A 119 -1.05 10.36 -2.54
CA THR A 119 -0.94 11.85 -2.47
C THR A 119 -2.28 12.60 -2.60
N PRO A 120 -2.87 13.16 -1.52
CA PRO A 120 -4.27 13.61 -1.52
C PRO A 120 -4.58 14.38 -2.81
N PRO A 121 -5.49 13.87 -3.66
CA PRO A 121 -5.68 14.36 -5.02
C PRO A 121 -5.62 15.88 -5.09
N HIS A 122 -4.67 16.42 -5.87
CA HIS A 122 -4.49 17.86 -6.01
C HIS A 122 -5.13 18.32 -7.30
N GLY A 123 -5.61 19.54 -7.30
CA GLY A 123 -6.09 20.19 -8.50
C GLY A 123 -6.13 21.69 -8.32
N ARG A 124 -6.69 22.37 -9.32
CA ARG A 124 -6.96 23.80 -9.25
C ARG A 124 -8.44 24.03 -9.37
N ILE A 125 -8.93 25.08 -8.70
CA ILE A 125 -10.31 25.53 -8.92
C ILE A 125 -10.44 25.94 -10.38
N ARG A 126 -11.28 25.23 -11.13
CA ARG A 126 -11.61 25.55 -12.53
C ARG A 126 -12.84 26.45 -12.61
N GLU A 127 -13.83 26.19 -11.75
CA GLU A 127 -15.06 26.97 -11.66
C GLU A 127 -15.51 27.09 -10.20
N ILE A 128 -16.08 28.23 -9.84
CA ILE A 128 -16.66 28.48 -8.52
C ILE A 128 -17.91 29.34 -8.64
N ALA A 129 -19.00 28.92 -7.99
CA ALA A 129 -20.26 29.65 -7.97
C ALA A 129 -20.80 29.72 -6.53
N PRO A 130 -20.34 30.70 -5.72
CA PRO A 130 -20.76 30.82 -4.32
C PRO A 130 -22.27 30.91 -4.13
N ALA A 131 -22.99 31.58 -5.04
CA ALA A 131 -24.44 31.73 -4.98
C ALA A 131 -25.22 30.41 -5.15
N ALA A 132 -24.63 29.41 -5.80
CA ALA A 132 -25.24 28.12 -6.08
C ALA A 132 -24.61 26.97 -5.25
N ASP A 133 -23.74 27.30 -4.29
CA ASP A 133 -23.03 26.36 -3.41
C ASP A 133 -22.29 25.22 -4.15
N TYR A 134 -21.69 25.53 -5.31
CA TYR A 134 -20.90 24.55 -6.06
C TYR A 134 -19.57 25.11 -6.58
N GLY A 135 -18.61 24.20 -6.75
CA GLY A 135 -17.35 24.44 -7.45
C GLY A 135 -16.87 23.20 -8.18
N VAL A 136 -15.89 23.40 -9.06
CA VAL A 136 -15.25 22.36 -9.86
C VAL A 136 -13.74 22.46 -9.73
N ILE A 137 -13.11 21.34 -9.42
CA ILE A 137 -11.65 21.17 -9.37
C ILE A 137 -11.22 20.45 -10.64
N GLU A 138 -10.20 20.98 -11.31
CA GLU A 138 -9.52 20.28 -12.40
C GLU A 138 -8.23 19.64 -11.89
N THR A 139 -8.09 18.35 -12.12
CA THR A 139 -6.88 17.60 -11.78
C THR A 139 -5.85 17.68 -12.91
N PRO A 140 -4.55 17.43 -12.65
CA PRO A 140 -3.50 17.46 -13.69
C PRO A 140 -3.72 16.50 -14.86
N ASP A 141 -4.44 15.41 -14.63
CA ASP A 141 -4.85 14.43 -15.66
C ASP A 141 -6.12 14.83 -16.41
N GLY A 142 -6.67 16.02 -16.16
CA GLY A 142 -7.80 16.59 -16.88
C GLY A 142 -9.17 16.10 -16.42
N ARG A 143 -9.28 15.48 -15.24
CA ARG A 143 -10.57 15.13 -14.65
C ARG A 143 -11.18 16.34 -13.95
N GLU A 144 -12.51 16.41 -13.98
CA GLU A 144 -13.28 17.44 -13.29
C GLU A 144 -13.99 16.83 -12.08
N ILE A 145 -13.73 17.40 -10.91
CA ILE A 145 -14.26 16.92 -9.63
C ILE A 145 -15.15 18.00 -9.03
N ARG A 146 -16.42 17.66 -8.80
CA ARG A 146 -17.40 18.61 -8.24
C ARG A 146 -17.32 18.65 -6.71
N PHE A 147 -17.55 19.81 -6.13
CA PHE A 147 -17.65 19.97 -4.67
C PHE A 147 -18.69 21.03 -4.31
N SER A 148 -19.12 21.02 -3.06
CA SER A 148 -19.99 22.06 -2.48
C SER A 148 -19.25 22.84 -1.39
N GLY A 149 -19.80 23.96 -0.94
CA GLY A 149 -19.20 24.72 0.16
C GLY A 149 -19.06 23.90 1.45
N LYS A 150 -19.91 22.90 1.67
CA LYS A 150 -19.83 21.97 2.81
C LYS A 150 -18.59 21.06 2.78
N SER A 151 -17.98 20.88 1.60
CA SER A 151 -16.78 20.08 1.44
C SER A 151 -15.51 20.88 1.79
N VAL A 152 -15.58 22.22 1.87
CA VAL A 152 -14.39 23.05 2.14
C VAL A 152 -14.09 23.07 3.64
N VAL A 153 -12.84 22.80 3.99
CA VAL A 153 -12.37 22.72 5.37
C VAL A 153 -11.26 23.75 5.62
N ASP A 154 -11.31 24.39 6.79
CA ASP A 154 -10.35 25.41 7.24
C ASP A 154 -10.16 26.61 6.28
N TYR A 155 -11.14 26.85 5.39
CA TYR A 155 -11.16 27.97 4.44
C TYR A 155 -12.59 28.42 4.14
N ASP A 156 -12.77 29.68 3.76
CA ASP A 156 -14.07 30.23 3.39
C ASP A 156 -14.36 29.97 1.90
N PHE A 157 -15.41 29.20 1.61
CA PHE A 157 -15.84 28.88 0.25
C PHE A 157 -16.11 30.12 -0.60
N ALA A 158 -16.61 31.22 -0.01
CA ALA A 158 -16.86 32.46 -0.74
C ALA A 158 -15.57 33.20 -1.14
N ARG A 159 -14.41 32.80 -0.60
CA ARG A 159 -13.09 33.38 -0.89
C ARG A 159 -12.24 32.51 -1.82
N LEU A 160 -12.80 31.43 -2.36
CA LEU A 160 -12.14 30.61 -3.36
C LEU A 160 -12.14 31.32 -4.70
N GLU A 161 -11.00 31.26 -5.38
CA GLU A 161 -10.82 31.88 -6.69
C GLU A 161 -10.42 30.81 -7.71
N VAL A 162 -10.83 31.00 -8.97
CA VAL A 162 -10.37 30.16 -10.08
C VAL A 162 -8.84 30.24 -10.15
N GLY A 163 -8.20 29.07 -10.19
CA GLY A 163 -6.75 28.90 -10.17
C GLY A 163 -6.17 28.53 -8.81
N ASP A 164 -6.93 28.63 -7.72
CA ASP A 164 -6.47 28.24 -6.38
C ASP A 164 -6.10 26.75 -6.36
N SER A 165 -4.90 26.45 -5.90
CA SER A 165 -4.45 25.08 -5.67
C SER A 165 -5.17 24.51 -4.47
N VAL A 166 -5.74 23.32 -4.62
CA VAL A 166 -6.43 22.61 -3.55
C VAL A 166 -6.04 21.15 -3.56
N TRP A 167 -6.05 20.53 -2.38
CA TRP A 167 -6.10 19.08 -2.26
C TRP A 167 -7.48 18.65 -1.79
N PHE A 168 -7.91 17.46 -2.21
CA PHE A 168 -9.25 16.96 -1.92
C PHE A 168 -9.30 15.46 -1.67
N THR A 169 -10.40 15.00 -1.07
CA THR A 169 -10.74 13.57 -0.98
C THR A 169 -11.91 13.26 -1.91
N GLU A 170 -11.65 12.46 -2.94
CA GLU A 170 -12.66 11.99 -3.91
C GLU A 170 -13.56 10.91 -3.29
N VAL A 171 -14.85 10.96 -3.60
CA VAL A 171 -15.86 9.95 -3.27
C VAL A 171 -16.76 9.70 -4.46
N GLU A 172 -17.19 8.45 -4.66
CA GLU A 172 -18.24 8.11 -5.62
C GLU A 172 -19.59 8.61 -5.08
N SER A 173 -20.27 9.47 -5.85
CA SER A 173 -21.61 10.01 -5.53
C SER A 173 -22.61 9.61 -6.60
N GLU A 174 -23.91 9.79 -6.34
CA GLU A 174 -24.99 9.49 -7.30
C GLU A 174 -24.84 10.26 -8.62
N ASP A 175 -24.22 11.45 -8.59
CA ASP A 175 -23.95 12.31 -9.74
C ASP A 175 -22.53 12.15 -10.33
N GLY A 176 -21.82 11.08 -9.95
CA GLY A 176 -20.45 10.81 -10.39
C GLY A 176 -19.37 11.20 -9.35
N PRO A 177 -18.09 11.31 -9.76
CA PRO A 177 -16.98 11.59 -8.85
C PRO A 177 -17.10 13.00 -8.26
N ALA A 178 -17.08 13.09 -6.93
CA ALA A 178 -17.19 14.34 -6.18
C ALA A 178 -16.15 14.42 -5.06
N ALA A 179 -15.82 15.63 -4.61
CA ALA A 179 -14.95 15.83 -3.45
C ALA A 179 -15.78 15.97 -2.16
N SER A 180 -15.45 15.11 -1.20
CA SER A 180 -16.02 15.10 0.16
C SER A 180 -15.28 16.03 1.14
N THR A 181 -14.04 16.39 0.82
CA THR A 181 -13.20 17.28 1.62
C THR A 181 -12.29 18.04 0.67
N VAL A 182 -12.16 19.35 0.82
CA VAL A 182 -11.35 20.25 -0.01
C VAL A 182 -10.59 21.20 0.91
N HIS A 183 -9.27 21.30 0.73
CA HIS A 183 -8.39 22.20 1.46
C HIS A 183 -7.56 23.03 0.49
N VAL A 184 -7.35 24.30 0.81
CA VAL A 184 -6.56 25.22 -0.03
C VAL A 184 -5.08 25.08 0.28
N GLU A 185 -4.27 24.81 -0.74
CA GLU A 185 -2.81 24.77 -0.65
C GLU A 185 -2.21 26.17 -0.83
N GLY A 186 -1.37 26.60 0.11
CA GLY A 186 -0.47 27.74 -0.10
C GLY A 186 -0.98 29.15 0.23
N LYS A 187 -2.14 29.32 0.89
CA LYS A 187 -2.57 30.64 1.42
C LYS A 187 -2.36 30.78 2.94
N HIS A 188 -1.24 30.28 3.48
CA HIS A 188 -0.73 30.79 4.75
C HIS A 188 0.09 32.05 4.48
N HIS A 189 -0.52 33.19 4.77
CA HIS A 189 0.13 34.48 4.87
C HIS A 189 1.31 34.36 5.84
N ILE A 190 2.55 34.38 5.34
CA ILE A 190 3.73 34.64 6.18
C ILE A 190 3.65 36.13 6.52
N VAL A 191 3.11 36.45 7.69
CA VAL A 191 3.32 37.77 8.30
C VAL A 191 4.62 37.63 9.07
N GLY A 192 5.64 38.39 8.67
CA GLY A 192 6.93 38.45 9.34
C GLY A 192 7.98 39.06 8.44
#